data_AF-T1A6R8-F1
#
_entry.id   AF-T1A6R8-F1
#
_cell.length_a   1.000
_cell.length_b   1.000
_cell.length_c   1.000
_cell.angle_alpha   90.00
_cell.angle_beta   90.00
_cell.angle_gamma   90.00
#
_symmetry.space_group_name_H-M   'P 1'
#
loop_
_entity.id
_entity.type
_entity.pdbx_description
1 polymer ?
#
loop_
_entity_poly.entity_id
_entity_poly.type
_entity_poly.pdbx_seq_one_letter_code
_entity_poly.pdbx_strand_id
1 'polypeptide(L)'
;MPISSQQLQRIGVRIGEVRRKSVSDVIRTTGSVAVDERGLAYVQVRFAGYIQKVFVDSTYQYVRKGQPLFTIYSPEILSTEREFQLA
;
A
#
# COMPACT_ATOMS: atom_id res chain seq x y z
N MET A 1 32.30 -47.78 35.24
CA MET A 1 31.75 -49.09 34.81
C MET A 1 30.68 -48.84 33.75
N PRO A 2 30.70 -49.53 32.60
CA PRO A 2 29.64 -49.41 31.62
C PRO A 2 28.34 -50.03 32.15
N ILE A 3 27.19 -49.40 31.85
CA ILE A 3 25.86 -49.90 32.23
C ILE A 3 25.57 -51.18 31.42
N SER A 4 25.01 -52.20 32.07
CA SER A 4 24.67 -53.48 31.41
C SER A 4 23.45 -53.35 30.49
N SER A 5 23.43 -54.11 29.39
CA SER A 5 22.34 -54.11 28.41
C SER A 5 20.97 -54.49 29.02
N GLN A 6 20.95 -55.44 29.95
CA GLN A 6 19.72 -55.80 30.71
C GLN A 6 19.17 -54.63 31.53
N GLN A 7 20.05 -53.82 32.12
CA GLN A 7 19.65 -52.68 32.92
C GLN A 7 19.09 -51.55 32.05
N LEU A 8 19.69 -51.31 30.87
CA LEU A 8 19.18 -50.37 29.87
C LEU A 8 17.80 -50.79 29.30
N GLN A 9 17.58 -52.09 29.15
CA GLN A 9 16.34 -52.63 28.61
C GLN A 9 15.19 -52.54 29.64
N ARG A 10 15.47 -52.83 30.93
CA ARG A 10 14.49 -52.72 32.03
C ARG A 10 13.96 -51.30 32.24
N ILE A 11 14.79 -50.29 31.99
CA ILE A 11 14.41 -48.87 32.11
C ILE A 11 13.82 -48.29 30.80
N GLY A 12 13.73 -49.08 29.73
CA GLY A 12 13.08 -48.69 28.48
C GLY A 12 13.83 -47.62 27.67
N VAL A 13 15.18 -47.60 27.70
CA VAL A 13 15.96 -46.61 26.94
C VAL A 13 15.67 -46.73 25.44
N ARG A 14 15.37 -45.58 24.81
CA ARG A 14 15.32 -45.44 23.35
C ARG A 14 16.48 -44.57 22.90
N ILE A 15 17.27 -45.08 21.96
CA ILE A 15 18.39 -44.35 21.36
C ILE A 15 17.92 -43.85 20.00
N GLY A 16 18.20 -42.59 19.69
CA GLY A 16 17.96 -41.98 18.39
C GLY A 16 19.27 -41.45 17.81
N GLU A 17 19.46 -41.60 16.51
CA GLU A 17 20.61 -41.02 15.81
C GLU A 17 20.46 -39.50 15.71
N VAL A 18 21.56 -38.78 15.97
CA VAL A 18 21.61 -37.32 15.84
C VAL A 18 21.55 -36.95 14.36
N ARG A 19 20.53 -36.18 13.99
CA ARG A 19 20.33 -35.70 12.61
C ARG A 19 20.21 -34.19 12.58
N ARG A 20 20.98 -33.54 11.69
CA ARG A 20 20.71 -32.14 11.31
C ARG A 20 19.53 -32.12 10.36
N LYS A 21 18.53 -31.31 10.69
CA LYS A 21 17.37 -31.06 9.83
C LYS A 21 17.08 -29.57 9.83
N SER A 22 16.66 -29.03 8.69
CA SER A 22 16.06 -27.69 8.65
C SER A 22 14.70 -27.76 9.34
N VAL A 23 14.56 -27.01 10.43
CA VAL A 23 13.28 -26.84 11.13
C VAL A 23 12.70 -25.52 10.64
N SER A 24 11.51 -25.58 10.07
CA SER A 24 10.73 -24.40 9.67
C SER A 24 9.48 -24.35 10.52
N ASP A 25 9.34 -23.30 11.33
CA ASP A 25 8.09 -23.04 12.04
C ASP A 25 7.15 -22.23 11.14
N VAL A 26 5.89 -22.66 11.07
CA VAL A 26 4.84 -21.91 10.37
C VAL A 26 4.31 -20.83 11.31
N ILE A 27 4.78 -19.60 11.12
CA ILE A 27 4.28 -18.45 11.86
C ILE A 27 3.07 -17.87 11.12
N ARG A 28 1.90 -17.88 11.77
CA ARG A 28 0.69 -17.19 11.29
C ARG A 28 0.57 -15.84 11.99
N THR A 29 0.52 -14.78 11.21
CA THR A 29 0.33 -13.41 11.71
C THR A 29 -0.78 -12.71 10.94
N THR A 30 -1.36 -11.67 11.53
CA THR A 30 -2.23 -10.72 10.84
C THR A 30 -1.37 -9.62 10.21
N GLY A 31 -1.93 -8.94 9.21
CA GLY A 31 -1.33 -7.78 8.56
C GLY A 31 -2.43 -6.81 8.11
N SER A 32 -2.06 -5.54 7.95
CA SER A 32 -2.97 -4.49 7.52
C SER A 32 -2.69 -4.12 6.07
N VAL A 33 -3.75 -3.88 5.29
CA VAL A 33 -3.62 -3.31 3.94
C VAL A 33 -3.64 -1.79 4.09
N ALA A 34 -2.54 -1.15 3.71
CA ALA A 34 -2.44 0.30 3.63
C ALA A 34 -2.54 0.76 2.16
N VAL A 35 -3.03 1.98 1.97
CA VAL A 35 -2.96 2.64 0.66
C VAL A 35 -1.48 2.89 0.34
N ASP A 36 -1.07 2.60 -0.89
CA ASP A 36 0.25 2.99 -1.37
C ASP A 36 0.29 4.52 -1.51
N GLU A 37 0.95 5.18 -0.56
CA GLU A 37 1.09 6.64 -0.54
C GLU A 37 1.76 7.18 -1.82
N ARG A 38 2.52 6.35 -2.55
CA ARG A 38 3.13 6.73 -3.84
C ARG A 38 2.11 6.91 -4.96
N GLY A 39 0.91 6.35 -4.82
CA GLY A 39 -0.20 6.52 -5.76
C GLY A 39 -1.04 7.77 -5.52
N LEU A 40 -0.73 8.57 -4.49
CA LEU A 40 -1.47 9.78 -4.16
C LEU A 40 -1.03 10.95 -5.04
N ALA A 41 -2.01 11.60 -5.68
CA ALA A 41 -1.78 12.81 -6.46
C ALA A 41 -2.63 13.96 -5.89
N TYR A 42 -2.00 15.13 -5.72
CA TYR A 42 -2.68 16.35 -5.32
C TYR A 42 -2.90 17.23 -6.55
N VAL A 43 -4.16 17.52 -6.87
CA VAL A 43 -4.53 18.41 -7.97
C VAL A 43 -4.80 19.80 -7.40
N GLN A 44 -3.91 20.75 -7.72
CA GLN A 44 -4.00 22.13 -7.26
C GLN A 44 -4.17 23.07 -8.47
N VAL A 45 -5.11 24.00 -8.35
CA VAL A 45 -5.30 25.07 -9.34
C VAL A 45 -4.19 26.10 -9.15
N ARG A 46 -3.56 26.54 -10.26
CA ARG A 46 -2.43 27.50 -10.24
C ARG A 46 -2.85 28.95 -10.43
N PHE A 47 -4.14 29.24 -10.47
CA PHE A 47 -4.71 30.57 -10.68
C PHE A 47 -5.98 30.73 -9.85
N ALA A 48 -6.37 31.98 -9.58
CA ALA A 48 -7.62 32.28 -8.90
C ALA A 48 -8.82 32.12 -9.84
N GLY A 49 -9.93 31.61 -9.32
CA GLY A 49 -11.14 31.41 -10.12
C GLY A 49 -12.31 30.83 -9.33
N TYR A 50 -13.44 30.67 -10.00
CA TYR A 50 -14.68 30.14 -9.47
C TYR A 50 -14.97 28.77 -10.08
N ILE A 51 -15.23 27.77 -9.23
CA ILE A 51 -15.66 26.43 -9.69
C ILE A 51 -17.04 26.56 -10.33
N GLN A 52 -17.21 25.99 -11.52
CA GLN A 52 -18.49 26.03 -12.23
C GLN A 52 -19.25 24.70 -12.15
N LYS A 53 -18.55 23.57 -12.26
CA LYS A 53 -19.13 22.23 -12.18
C LYS A 53 -18.17 21.28 -11.49
N VAL A 54 -18.69 20.43 -10.61
CA VAL A 54 -17.94 19.37 -9.94
C VAL A 54 -18.41 18.02 -10.47
N PHE A 55 -17.48 17.16 -10.87
CA PHE A 55 -17.76 15.82 -11.38
C PHE A 55 -17.40 14.72 -10.38
N VAL A 56 -16.50 15.03 -9.44
CA VAL A 56 -16.07 14.14 -8.36
C VAL A 56 -16.34 14.88 -7.05
N ASP A 57 -17.43 14.51 -6.40
CA ASP A 57 -18.01 15.25 -5.27
C ASP A 57 -17.84 14.53 -3.92
N SER A 58 -17.26 13.33 -3.94
CA SER A 58 -17.21 12.44 -2.79
C SER A 58 -15.81 11.92 -2.51
N THR A 59 -15.42 11.90 -1.23
CA THR A 59 -14.15 11.28 -0.79
C THR A 59 -14.18 9.78 -1.07
N TYR A 60 -13.05 9.22 -1.50
CA TYR A 60 -12.91 7.82 -1.95
C TYR A 60 -13.67 7.44 -3.23
N GLN A 61 -14.22 8.41 -3.96
CA GLN A 61 -14.73 8.16 -5.29
C GLN A 61 -13.59 7.73 -6.22
N TYR A 62 -13.75 6.57 -6.87
CA TYR A 62 -12.75 6.05 -7.78
C TYR A 62 -12.66 6.91 -9.05
N VAL A 63 -11.44 7.32 -9.39
CA VAL A 63 -11.16 8.15 -10.57
C VAL A 63 -10.05 7.53 -11.42
N ARG A 64 -10.08 7.78 -12.74
CA ARG A 64 -9.04 7.32 -13.67
C ARG A 64 -8.22 8.50 -14.19
N LYS A 65 -7.00 8.23 -14.66
CA LYS A 65 -6.16 9.26 -15.31
C LYS A 65 -6.91 9.92 -16.47
N GLY A 66 -6.92 11.25 -16.50
CA GLY A 66 -7.62 12.05 -17.50
C GLY A 66 -9.12 12.27 -17.23
N GLN A 67 -9.68 11.68 -16.17
CA GLN A 67 -11.06 11.93 -15.78
C GLN A 67 -11.21 13.38 -15.30
N PRO A 68 -12.16 14.16 -15.84
CA PRO A 68 -12.45 15.51 -15.35
C PRO A 68 -12.88 15.47 -13.88
N LEU A 69 -12.27 16.32 -13.05
CA LEU A 69 -12.62 16.45 -11.64
C LEU A 69 -13.63 17.59 -11.40
N PHE A 70 -13.37 18.75 -12.01
CA PHE A 70 -14.23 19.93 -11.98
C PHE A 70 -13.89 20.87 -13.15
N THR A 71 -14.75 21.85 -13.42
CA THR A 71 -14.46 23.00 -14.28
C THR A 71 -14.27 24.27 -13.45
N ILE A 72 -13.37 25.15 -13.89
CA ILE A 72 -13.08 26.42 -13.23
C ILE A 72 -13.09 27.56 -14.24
N TYR A 73 -13.64 28.70 -13.83
CA TYR A 73 -13.58 29.96 -14.55
C TYR A 73 -12.60 30.91 -13.86
N SER A 74 -11.68 31.51 -14.62
CA SER A 74 -10.75 32.52 -14.11
C SER A 74 -10.85 33.81 -14.93
N PRO A 75 -11.24 34.94 -14.31
CA PRO A 75 -11.23 36.24 -14.97
C PRO A 75 -9.83 36.64 -15.45
N GLU A 76 -8.80 36.34 -14.65
CA GLU A 76 -7.40 36.70 -14.90
C GLU A 76 -6.85 36.03 -16.17
N ILE A 77 -7.05 34.70 -16.30
CA ILE A 77 -6.66 33.97 -17.51
C ILE A 77 -7.38 34.52 -18.75
N LEU A 78 -8.68 34.83 -18.62
CA LEU A 78 -9.46 35.38 -19.72
C LEU A 78 -9.02 36.79 -20.15
N SER A 79 -8.54 37.62 -19.22
CA SER A 79 -7.90 38.90 -19.57
C SER A 79 -6.57 38.69 -20.28
N THR A 80 -5.69 37.85 -19.75
CA THR A 80 -4.37 37.58 -20.36
C THR A 80 -4.48 36.98 -21.75
N GLU A 81 -5.41 36.06 -21.97
CA GLU A 81 -5.64 35.48 -23.31
C GLU A 81 -6.06 36.54 -24.33
N ARG A 82 -6.93 37.48 -23.93
CA ARG A 82 -7.36 38.58 -24.79
C ARG A 82 -6.23 39.56 -25.09
N GLU A 83 -5.39 39.86 -24.11
CA GLU A 83 -4.21 40.71 -24.31
C GLU A 83 -3.19 40.06 -25.24
N PHE A 84 -2.95 38.74 -25.13
CA PHE A 84 -2.05 38.00 -26.02
C PHE A 84 -2.55 37.97 -27.47
N GLN A 85 -3.86 37.89 -27.70
CA GLN A 85 -4.44 37.89 -29.05
C GLN A 85 -4.40 39.27 -29.74
N LEU A 86 -4.19 40.35 -28.97
CA LEU A 86 -4.09 41.72 -29.48
C LEU A 86 -2.65 42.17 -29.76
N ALA A 87 -1.65 41.41 -29.29
CA ALA A 87 -0.22 41.67 -29.46
C ALA A 87 0.36 40.92 -30.67
#